data_AF-A0AAV0HC42-F1
#
_entry.id   AF-A0AAV0HC42-F1
#
_cell.length_a   1.000
_cell.length_b   1.000
_cell.length_c   1.000
_cell.angle_alpha   90.00
_cell.angle_beta   90.00
_cell.angle_gamma   90.00
#
_symmetry.space_group_name_H-M   'P 1'
#
loop_
_entity.id
_entity.type
_entity.pdbx_description
1 polymer ?
#
loop_
_entity_poly.entity_id
_entity_poly.type
_entity_poly.pdbx_seq_one_letter_code
_entity_poly.pdbx_strand_id
1 'polypeptide(L)' 'MYFHGACFFNYEAWISDPTHIEPSAHVVWPIVGQGILNSDVGGGFRGIQITSVFFL' A
#
# COMPACT_ATOMS: atom_id res chain seq x y z
N MET A 1 -3.58 -14.73 -1.58
CA MET A 1 -3.32 -13.28 -1.65
C MET A 1 -4.57 -12.42 -1.91
N TYR A 2 -5.74 -13.00 -2.23
CA TYR A 2 -6.99 -12.22 -2.35
C TYR A 2 -7.52 -11.67 -1.00
N PHE A 3 -7.31 -12.40 0.10
CA PHE A 3 -7.91 -12.04 1.41
C PHE A 3 -7.21 -10.87 2.13
N HIS A 4 -5.95 -10.59 1.82
CA HIS A 4 -5.25 -9.38 2.32
C HIS A 4 -5.67 -8.12 1.54
N GLY A 5 -6.43 -8.30 0.46
CA GLY A 5 -6.55 -7.31 -0.58
C GLY A 5 -7.61 -6.24 -0.37
N ALA A 6 -8.81 -6.64 0.03
CA ALA A 6 -9.95 -5.73 0.09
C ALA A 6 -9.86 -4.62 1.18
N CYS A 7 -8.90 -4.68 2.11
CA CYS A 7 -8.73 -3.68 3.17
C CYS A 7 -7.34 -3.01 3.24
N PHE A 8 -6.28 -3.62 2.68
CA PHE A 8 -4.89 -3.22 2.96
C PHE A 8 -4.03 -3.00 1.72
N PHE A 9 -4.64 -2.83 0.54
CA PHE A 9 -3.93 -2.41 -0.66
C PHE A 9 -4.51 -1.14 -1.26
N ASN A 10 -3.73 -0.45 -2.10
CA ASN A 10 -4.15 0.74 -2.83
C ASN A 10 -4.33 0.49 -4.34
N TYR A 11 -4.66 -0.74 -4.75
CA TYR A 11 -4.75 -1.16 -6.16
C TYR A 11 -5.68 -0.27 -7.02
N GLU A 12 -6.89 0.05 -6.52
CA GLU A 12 -7.84 0.91 -7.24
C GLU A 12 -7.29 2.34 -7.42
N ALA A 13 -6.56 2.86 -6.44
CA ALA A 13 -5.90 4.15 -6.57
C ALA A 13 -4.72 4.05 -7.56
N TRP A 14 -3.89 3.02 -7.43
CA TRP A 14 -2.75 2.77 -8.31
C TRP A 14 -3.16 2.63 -9.78
N ILE A 15 -4.23 1.91 -10.10
CA ILE A 15 -4.67 1.76 -11.50
C ILE A 15 -5.22 3.07 -12.09
N SER A 16 -5.63 4.03 -11.26
CA SER A 16 -6.09 5.34 -11.69
C SER A 16 -4.96 6.32 -12.03
N ASP A 17 -3.79 6.20 -11.37
CA ASP A 17 -2.57 6.98 -11.64
C ASP A 17 -1.30 6.17 -11.30
N PRO A 18 -0.92 5.20 -12.15
CA PRO A 18 0.20 4.30 -11.88
C PRO A 18 1.57 4.99 -11.99
N THR A 19 1.60 6.24 -12.44
CA THR A 19 2.82 7.05 -12.58
C THR A 19 3.20 7.78 -11.30
N HIS A 20 2.23 8.14 -10.46
CA HIS A 20 2.47 8.91 -9.23
C HIS A 20 2.08 8.18 -7.95
N ILE A 21 1.26 7.13 -8.05
CA ILE A 21 0.87 6.32 -6.89
C ILE A 21 1.79 5.10 -6.85
N GLU A 22 2.42 4.87 -5.69
CA GLU A 22 3.28 3.71 -5.51
C GLU A 22 2.45 2.50 -5.08
N PRO A 23 2.75 1.29 -5.62
CA PRO A 23 2.02 0.09 -5.26
C PRO A 23 2.27 -0.27 -3.78
N SER A 24 1.20 -0.51 -3.03
CA SER A 24 1.27 -0.93 -1.63
C SER A 24 0.18 -1.94 -1.30
N ALA A 25 0.56 -2.97 -0.53
CA ALA A 25 -0.33 -4.07 -0.14
C ALA A 25 -0.08 -4.58 1.30
N HIS A 26 0.60 -3.78 2.13
CA HIS A 26 0.92 -4.14 3.51
C HIS A 26 0.88 -2.91 4.41
N VAL A 27 0.14 -3.00 5.51
CA VAL A 27 0.03 -1.96 6.55
C VAL A 27 0.48 -2.53 7.89
N VAL A 28 1.29 -1.74 8.60
CA VAL A 28 1.83 -2.08 9.92
C VAL A 28 0.96 -1.50 11.03
N TRP A 29 0.66 -2.29 12.04
CA TRP A 29 -0.08 -1.85 13.23
C TRP A 29 0.81 -1.01 14.17
N PRO A 30 0.35 0.16 14.65
CA PRO A 30 1.15 1.04 15.48
C PRO A 30 1.10 0.62 16.96
N ILE A 31 1.79 -0.46 17.32
CA ILE A 31 1.77 -1.00 18.70
C ILE A 31 2.85 -0.36 19.58
N VAL A 32 4.08 -0.26 19.07
CA VAL A 32 5.28 0.24 19.76
C VAL A 32 6.03 1.30 18.96
N GLY A 33 5.38 1.94 17.99
CA GLY A 33 5.97 2.98 17.13
C GLY A 33 6.36 2.51 15.72
N GLN A 34 6.21 1.22 15.39
CA GLN A 34 6.46 0.70 14.05
C GLN A 34 5.48 1.21 12.98
N GLY A 35 4.44 1.95 13.37
CA GLY A 35 3.55 2.65 12.45
C GLY A 35 4.28 3.66 11.55
N ILE A 36 5.49 4.09 11.92
CA ILE A 36 6.37 4.90 11.07
C ILE A 36 6.73 4.22 9.74
N LEU A 37 6.63 2.89 9.66
CA LEU A 37 6.87 2.13 8.43
C LEU A 37 5.74 2.29 7.39
N ASN A 38 4.59 2.85 7.77
CA ASN A 38 3.51 3.18 6.85
C ASN A 38 3.76 4.54 6.19
N SER A 39 4.59 4.55 5.15
CA SER A 39 4.88 5.73 4.35
C SER A 39 3.66 6.18 3.55
N ASP A 40 3.60 7.47 3.22
CA ASP A 40 2.66 7.98 2.23
C ASP A 40 3.08 7.51 0.84
N VAL A 41 2.23 6.72 0.20
CA VAL A 41 2.47 6.10 -1.12
C VAL A 41 1.53 6.68 -2.19
N GLY A 42 0.83 7.77 -1.88
CA GLY A 42 -0.15 8.39 -2.77
C GLY A 42 -1.55 7.77 -2.69
N GLY A 43 -2.52 8.41 -3.34
CA GLY A 43 -3.92 7.94 -3.37
C GLY A 43 -4.64 7.99 -2.01
N GLY A 44 -4.13 8.77 -1.04
CA GLY A 44 -4.66 8.82 0.32
C GLY A 44 -4.35 7.58 1.17
N PHE A 45 -3.42 6.73 0.72
CA PHE A 45 -3.06 5.49 1.39
C PHE A 45 -1.69 5.59 2.06
N ARG A 46 -1.55 4.98 3.25
CA ARG A 46 -0.28 4.86 3.97
C ARG A 46 0.05 3.40 4.26
N GLY A 47 1.20 2.94 3.80
CA GLY A 47 1.62 1.56 3.91
C GLY A 47 3.06 1.35 3.45
N ILE A 48 3.45 0.09 3.30
CA ILE A 48 4.76 -0.29 2.79
C ILE A 48 4.67 -0.39 1.27
N GLN A 49 5.54 0.33 0.56
CA GLN A 49 5.71 0.16 -0.88
C GLN A 49 6.17 -1.27 -1.18
N ILE A 50 5.49 -1.94 -2.11
CA ILE A 50 5.89 -3.26 -2.59
C ILE A 50 6.68 -3.12 -3.89
N THR A 51 7.69 -3.96 -4.05
CA THR A 51 8.44 -4.11 -5.32
C THR A 51 8.21 -5.48 -5.96
N SER A 52 7.31 -6.28 -5.37
CA SER A 52 6.78 -7.47 -6.03
C SER A 52 5.92 -7.05 -7.21
N VAL A 53 5.99 -7.82 -8.29
CA VAL A 53 5.24 -7.61 -9.56
C VAL A 53 3.75 -7.95 -9.38
N PHE A 54 3.17 -7.68 -8.21
CA PHE A 54 1.82 -8.09 -7.84
C PHE A 54 0.72 -7.19 -8.44
N PHE A 55 1.04 -5.94 -8.75
CA PHE A 55 0.12 -4.99 -9.39
C PHE A 55 0.31 -4.92 -10.93
N LEU A 56 1.36 -5.56 -11.46
CA LEU A 56 1.70 -5.63 -12.89
C LEU A 56 1.17 -6.92 -13.53
#